data_AF-A0AAQ3RLD6-F1
#
_entry.id   AF-A0AAQ3RLD6-F1
#
_cell.length_a   1.000
_cell.length_b   1.000
_cell.length_c   1.000
_cell.angle_alpha   90.00
_cell.angle_beta   90.00
_cell.angle_gamma   90.00
#
_symmetry.space_group_name_H-M   'P 1'
#
loop_
_entity.id
_entity.type
_entity.pdbx_description
1 polymer ?
#
loop_
_entity_poly.entity_id
_entity_poly.type
_entity_poly.pdbx_seq_one_letter_code
_entity_poly.pdbx_strand_id
1 'polypeptide(L)'
;MHREKSDRPFRCLDCQYRRELVRVYLTNVEQICRRFVEERRSKLGKLIEDKARWSRYMCSPLKISLFRHITSKRHMSREKTDVILKVVVKHFFIEKEVTSTLVMDSLHSGLKALEGQTKNQKAKVKLLDAEEIPAPIVHVEKDMFVLVDDVLLLLERAAIEPLPPKEEKCPQNRTKDGDSGEDFNKDSIERDERRLTELGRRTLEIFVLAHIFSNKIEVAYQEAVALKRQEELIREEEAAWQAESDQKAKRGSEREKKSKKKQFQGIFGYLNVDFTDAMHFLAPLLAN
;
A
#
# COMPACT_ATOMS: atom_id res chain seq x y z
N MET A 1 -46.59 -9.06 15.24
CA MET A 1 -45.37 -8.28 15.56
C MET A 1 -44.18 -8.92 14.87
N HIS A 2 -43.71 -8.35 13.76
CA HIS A 2 -42.46 -8.79 13.14
C HIS A 2 -41.29 -8.31 14.00
N ARG A 3 -40.41 -9.24 14.39
CA ARG A 3 -39.19 -8.96 15.16
C ARG A 3 -38.28 -8.05 14.32
N GLU A 4 -38.10 -6.83 14.80
CA GLU A 4 -37.27 -5.79 14.20
C GLU A 4 -35.79 -6.22 14.23
N LYS A 5 -35.17 -6.41 13.06
CA LYS A 5 -33.75 -6.78 12.96
C LYS A 5 -32.92 -5.50 12.85
N SER A 6 -31.96 -5.33 13.76
CA SER A 6 -31.14 -4.11 13.90
C SER A 6 -30.17 -3.85 12.75
N ASP A 7 -30.06 -4.78 11.80
CA ASP A 7 -28.85 -4.98 11.02
C ASP A 7 -28.93 -4.44 9.58
N ARG A 8 -29.88 -3.55 9.27
CA ARG A 8 -29.97 -2.91 7.94
C ARG A 8 -30.35 -1.43 8.04
N PRO A 9 -29.77 -0.56 7.19
CA PRO A 9 -30.33 0.76 6.97
C PRO A 9 -31.72 0.58 6.30
N PHE A 10 -32.67 1.49 6.56
CA PHE A 10 -34.07 1.40 6.09
C PHE A 10 -34.97 0.38 6.78
N ARG A 11 -34.95 0.36 8.11
CA ARG A 11 -35.82 -0.46 9.00
C ARG A 11 -37.34 -0.28 8.78
N CYS A 12 -37.74 0.83 8.17
CA CYS A 12 -39.13 1.27 8.04
C CYS A 12 -39.75 1.07 6.65
N LEU A 13 -38.98 0.57 5.67
CA LEU A 13 -39.55 0.33 4.35
C LEU A 13 -40.38 -0.95 4.36
N ASP A 14 -41.63 -0.82 3.92
CA ASP A 14 -42.47 -1.98 3.64
C ASP A 14 -41.76 -2.93 2.67
N CYS A 15 -41.95 -4.24 2.88
CA CYS A 15 -41.27 -5.27 2.10
C CYS A 15 -41.57 -5.17 0.60
N GLN A 16 -42.80 -4.79 0.22
CA GLN A 16 -43.19 -4.62 -1.17
C GLN A 16 -42.56 -3.35 -1.75
N TYR A 17 -42.52 -2.27 -0.97
CA TYR A 17 -41.85 -1.04 -1.39
C TYR A 17 -40.34 -1.24 -1.58
N ARG A 18 -39.67 -1.96 -0.66
CA ARG A 18 -38.24 -2.28 -0.78
C ARG A 18 -37.97 -3.09 -2.05
N ARG A 19 -38.79 -4.09 -2.33
CA ARG A 19 -38.68 -4.89 -3.56
C ARG A 19 -38.76 -4.03 -4.80
N GLU A 20 -39.75 -3.16 -4.87
CA GLU A 20 -39.93 -2.29 -6.03
C GLU A 20 -38.78 -1.29 -6.17
N LEU A 21 -38.29 -0.76 -5.06
CA LEU A 21 -37.12 0.11 -5.02
C LEU A 21 -35.87 -0.59 -5.59
N VAL A 22 -35.58 -1.81 -5.14
CA VAL A 22 -34.46 -2.60 -5.65
C VAL A 22 -34.67 -2.91 -7.14
N ARG A 23 -35.84 -3.42 -7.53
CA ARG A 23 -36.16 -3.77 -8.92
C ARG A 23 -35.95 -2.61 -9.89
N VAL A 24 -36.33 -1.39 -9.49
CA VAL A 24 -36.24 -0.19 -10.33
C VAL A 24 -34.82 0.40 -10.35
N TYR A 25 -34.14 0.43 -9.21
CA TYR A 25 -32.88 1.18 -9.06
C TYR A 25 -31.62 0.31 -9.00
N LEU A 26 -31.72 -1.03 -8.97
CA LEU A 26 -30.57 -1.93 -8.95
C LEU A 26 -29.59 -1.62 -10.08
N THR A 27 -30.10 -1.44 -11.29
CA THR A 27 -29.24 -1.12 -12.46
C THR A 27 -28.47 0.19 -12.29
N ASN A 28 -29.06 1.19 -11.61
CA ASN A 28 -28.37 2.46 -11.35
C ASN A 28 -27.27 2.27 -10.30
N VAL A 29 -27.57 1.53 -9.24
CA VAL A 29 -26.61 1.19 -8.18
C VAL A 29 -25.45 0.37 -8.75
N GLU A 30 -25.73 -0.61 -9.60
CA GLU A 30 -24.70 -1.38 -10.33
C GLU A 30 -23.80 -0.49 -11.18
N GLN A 31 -24.36 0.47 -11.92
CA GLN A 31 -23.57 1.39 -12.73
C GLN A 31 -22.68 2.28 -11.88
N ILE A 32 -23.20 2.79 -10.77
CA ILE A 32 -22.46 3.60 -9.80
C ILE A 32 -21.27 2.81 -9.23
N CYS A 33 -21.53 1.64 -8.65
CA CYS A 33 -20.50 0.80 -8.06
C CYS A 33 -19.49 0.34 -9.10
N ARG A 34 -19.95 0.01 -10.33
CA ARG A 34 -19.07 -0.38 -11.43
C ARG A 34 -18.14 0.73 -11.86
N ARG A 35 -18.64 1.94 -12.10
CA ARG A 35 -17.79 3.09 -12.46
C ARG A 35 -16.75 3.35 -11.39
N PHE A 36 -17.15 3.34 -10.13
CA PHE A 36 -16.24 3.55 -9.01
C PHE A 36 -15.17 2.44 -8.92
N VAL A 37 -15.58 1.17 -8.99
CA VAL A 37 -14.64 0.04 -8.95
C VAL A 37 -13.69 0.08 -10.13
N GLU A 38 -14.18 0.37 -11.33
CA GLU A 38 -13.35 0.52 -12.53
C GLU A 38 -12.40 1.71 -12.44
N GLU A 39 -12.81 2.83 -11.86
CA GLU A 39 -11.92 3.97 -11.61
C GLU A 39 -10.80 3.60 -10.63
N ARG A 40 -11.15 2.97 -9.51
CA ARG A 40 -10.17 2.51 -8.52
C ARG A 40 -9.25 1.45 -9.10
N ARG A 41 -9.81 0.51 -9.87
CA ARG A 41 -9.06 -0.51 -10.61
C ARG A 41 -8.15 0.11 -11.66
N SER A 42 -8.59 1.14 -12.38
CA SER A 42 -7.76 1.86 -13.35
C SER A 42 -6.62 2.60 -12.66
N LYS A 43 -6.85 3.20 -11.48
CA LYS A 43 -5.78 3.80 -10.66
C LYS A 43 -4.79 2.74 -10.19
N LEU A 44 -5.26 1.62 -9.66
CA LEU A 44 -4.42 0.46 -9.29
C LEU A 44 -3.69 -0.11 -10.52
N GLY A 45 -4.35 -0.21 -11.65
CA GLY A 45 -3.83 -0.68 -12.92
C GLY A 45 -2.75 0.24 -13.47
N LYS A 46 -2.95 1.56 -13.42
CA LYS A 46 -1.91 2.56 -13.73
C LYS A 46 -0.74 2.46 -12.76
N LEU A 47 -0.96 2.21 -11.49
CA LEU A 47 0.12 1.95 -10.52
C LEU A 47 0.87 0.64 -10.89
N ILE A 48 0.17 -0.36 -11.42
CA ILE A 48 0.72 -1.64 -11.92
C ILE A 48 1.30 -1.54 -13.36
N GLU A 49 0.94 -0.57 -14.18
CA GLU A 49 1.47 -0.35 -15.54
C GLU A 49 2.64 0.64 -15.51
N ASP A 50 2.58 1.64 -14.63
CA ASP A 50 3.75 2.40 -14.16
C ASP A 50 4.73 1.46 -13.40
N LYS A 51 4.42 0.16 -13.34
CA LYS A 51 5.32 -0.99 -13.12
C LYS A 51 6.11 -1.44 -14.34
N ALA A 52 6.14 -0.75 -15.47
CA ALA A 52 7.37 -0.70 -16.27
C ALA A 52 8.46 0.10 -15.52
N ARG A 53 8.05 1.16 -14.82
CA ARG A 53 8.89 1.95 -13.91
C ARG A 53 9.12 1.21 -12.59
N TRP A 54 8.08 0.68 -11.94
CA TRP A 54 8.21 -0.18 -10.75
C TRP A 54 8.92 -1.51 -11.02
N SER A 55 8.84 -2.15 -12.20
CA SER A 55 9.70 -3.32 -12.51
C SER A 55 11.15 -2.89 -12.72
N ARG A 56 11.39 -1.69 -13.29
CA ARG A 56 12.73 -1.07 -13.34
C ARG A 56 13.25 -0.67 -11.95
N TYR A 57 12.36 -0.28 -11.02
CA TYR A 57 12.69 -0.05 -9.62
C TYR A 57 12.87 -1.37 -8.86
N MET A 58 11.97 -2.34 -8.96
CA MET A 58 12.00 -3.68 -8.35
C MET A 58 12.92 -4.67 -9.09
N CYS A 59 13.73 -4.20 -10.03
CA CYS A 59 14.62 -5.05 -10.84
C CYS A 59 15.71 -5.73 -9.99
N SER A 60 15.99 -5.20 -8.79
CA SER A 60 16.93 -5.84 -7.87
C SER A 60 16.19 -6.74 -6.87
N PRO A 61 16.72 -7.96 -6.62
CA PRO A 61 16.21 -8.85 -5.57
C PRO A 61 16.10 -8.18 -4.19
N LEU A 62 16.98 -7.20 -3.92
CA LEU A 62 17.00 -6.41 -2.69
C LEU A 62 15.76 -5.54 -2.51
N LYS A 63 15.22 -4.94 -3.59
CA LYS A 63 14.04 -4.06 -3.49
C LYS A 63 12.75 -4.85 -3.38
N ILE A 64 12.67 -6.00 -4.06
CA ILE A 64 11.57 -6.98 -3.86
C ILE A 64 11.57 -7.47 -2.41
N SER A 65 12.75 -7.78 -1.87
CA SER A 65 12.90 -8.17 -0.46
C SER A 65 12.46 -7.05 0.49
N LEU A 66 12.85 -5.80 0.23
CA LEU A 66 12.44 -4.64 1.03
C LEU A 66 10.92 -4.42 1.00
N PHE A 67 10.30 -4.50 -0.18
CA PHE A 67 8.85 -4.39 -0.32
C PHE A 67 8.14 -5.49 0.46
N ARG A 68 8.58 -6.74 0.30
CA ARG A 68 8.01 -7.89 1.03
C ARG A 68 8.24 -7.80 2.54
N HIS A 69 9.35 -7.21 2.96
CA HIS A 69 9.61 -6.92 4.37
C HIS A 69 8.67 -5.82 4.91
N ILE A 70 8.34 -4.81 4.11
CA ILE A 70 7.36 -3.78 4.49
C ILE A 70 5.97 -4.40 4.58
N THR A 71 5.55 -5.18 3.58
CA THR A 71 4.20 -5.77 3.54
C THR A 71 4.02 -6.93 4.53
N SER A 72 5.09 -7.61 4.97
CA SER A 72 5.00 -8.64 6.01
C SER A 72 4.67 -8.08 7.39
N LYS A 73 4.90 -6.79 7.62
CA LYS A 73 4.53 -6.12 8.87
C LYS A 73 3.00 -6.13 8.99
N ARG A 74 2.48 -6.87 9.97
CA ARG A 74 1.04 -7.07 10.19
C ARG A 74 0.18 -5.80 10.26
N HIS A 75 0.77 -4.64 10.59
CA HIS A 75 0.03 -3.37 10.65
C HIS A 75 -0.07 -2.67 9.28
N MET A 76 0.70 -3.10 8.28
CA MET A 76 0.68 -2.56 6.91
C MET A 76 -0.42 -3.18 6.05
N SER A 77 -0.88 -4.39 6.37
CA SER A 77 -1.96 -5.08 5.67
C SER A 77 -3.33 -4.92 6.33
N ARG A 78 -3.45 -4.02 7.31
CA ARG A 78 -4.65 -3.83 8.13
C ARG A 78 -4.97 -2.35 8.31
N GLU A 79 -6.24 -2.00 8.36
CA GLU A 79 -6.69 -0.65 8.68
C GLU A 79 -7.96 -0.68 9.54
N LYS A 80 -8.13 0.30 10.42
CA LYS A 80 -9.33 0.39 11.26
C LYS A 80 -10.58 0.59 10.42
N THR A 81 -11.66 -0.10 10.78
CA THR A 81 -12.92 -0.03 10.07
C THR A 81 -13.49 1.39 10.08
N ASP A 82 -13.41 2.12 11.19
CA ASP A 82 -13.89 3.49 11.28
C ASP A 82 -13.16 4.46 10.34
N VAL A 83 -11.84 4.31 10.19
CA VAL A 83 -11.00 5.09 9.28
C VAL A 83 -11.47 4.86 7.84
N ILE A 84 -11.59 3.59 7.43
CA ILE A 84 -12.06 3.25 6.09
C ILE A 84 -13.46 3.80 5.83
N LEU A 85 -14.41 3.54 6.74
CA LEU A 85 -15.80 3.94 6.57
C LEU A 85 -15.96 5.46 6.51
N LYS A 86 -15.17 6.24 7.26
CA LYS A 86 -15.13 7.70 7.13
C LYS A 86 -14.76 8.13 5.72
N VAL A 87 -13.75 7.51 5.11
CA VAL A 87 -13.34 7.85 3.73
C VAL A 87 -14.39 7.37 2.71
N VAL A 88 -14.99 6.20 2.89
CA VAL A 88 -16.12 5.72 2.05
C VAL A 88 -17.26 6.73 2.09
N VAL A 89 -17.69 7.14 3.29
CA VAL A 89 -18.79 8.10 3.46
C VAL A 89 -18.45 9.43 2.80
N LYS A 90 -17.22 9.93 2.98
CA LYS A 90 -16.77 11.15 2.33
C LYS A 90 -16.87 11.05 0.81
N HIS A 91 -16.37 9.97 0.23
CA HIS A 91 -16.29 9.82 -1.22
C HIS A 91 -17.67 9.63 -1.86
N PHE A 92 -18.47 8.70 -1.33
CA PHE A 92 -19.78 8.38 -1.90
C PHE A 92 -20.84 9.45 -1.62
N PHE A 93 -20.83 10.10 -0.45
CA PHE A 93 -21.97 10.94 0.00
C PHE A 93 -21.64 12.42 0.13
N ILE A 94 -20.37 12.80 0.32
CA ILE A 94 -19.99 14.21 0.49
C ILE A 94 -19.43 14.76 -0.82
N GLU A 95 -18.55 14.02 -1.49
CA GLU A 95 -17.94 14.39 -2.77
C GLU A 95 -18.92 14.24 -3.96
N LYS A 96 -20.21 13.96 -3.67
CA LYS A 96 -21.35 13.89 -4.59
C LYS A 96 -21.21 12.88 -5.74
N GLU A 97 -20.38 11.87 -5.59
CA GLU A 97 -20.30 10.80 -6.60
C GLU A 97 -21.58 9.97 -6.65
N VAL A 98 -22.36 9.91 -5.56
CA VAL A 98 -23.58 9.09 -5.48
C VAL A 98 -24.69 9.70 -4.60
N THR A 99 -25.92 9.77 -5.11
CA THR A 99 -27.09 10.30 -4.40
C THR A 99 -28.09 9.23 -3.94
N SER A 100 -27.86 7.95 -4.29
CA SER A 100 -28.83 6.89 -4.01
C SER A 100 -28.64 6.29 -2.61
N THR A 101 -29.71 6.31 -1.82
CA THR A 101 -29.82 5.65 -0.51
C THR A 101 -29.60 4.13 -0.59
N LEU A 102 -29.90 3.50 -1.72
CA LEU A 102 -29.62 2.07 -1.95
C LEU A 102 -28.12 1.74 -1.99
N VAL A 103 -27.25 2.71 -2.32
CA VAL A 103 -25.80 2.48 -2.25
C VAL A 103 -25.34 2.35 -0.80
N MET A 104 -25.92 3.12 0.13
CA MET A 104 -25.68 2.89 1.57
C MET A 104 -26.13 1.50 2.00
N ASP A 105 -27.30 1.05 1.55
CA ASP A 105 -27.83 -0.28 1.89
C ASP A 105 -26.95 -1.41 1.35
N SER A 106 -26.51 -1.26 0.10
CA SER A 106 -25.55 -2.15 -0.55
C SER A 106 -24.24 -2.22 0.22
N LEU A 107 -23.60 -1.08 0.50
CA LEU A 107 -22.34 -1.01 1.23
C LEU A 107 -22.48 -1.57 2.65
N HIS A 108 -23.56 -1.25 3.36
CA HIS A 108 -23.81 -1.77 4.71
C HIS A 108 -24.01 -3.29 4.70
N SER A 109 -24.84 -3.80 3.80
CA SER A 109 -25.08 -5.25 3.67
C SER A 109 -23.81 -5.98 3.26
N GLY A 110 -23.01 -5.38 2.37
CA GLY A 110 -21.69 -5.86 1.99
C GLY A 110 -20.71 -5.90 3.17
N LEU A 111 -20.69 -4.86 4.02
CA LEU A 111 -19.90 -4.86 5.25
C LEU A 111 -20.31 -5.98 6.19
N LYS A 112 -21.62 -6.18 6.40
CA LYS A 112 -22.15 -7.29 7.22
C LYS A 112 -21.77 -8.65 6.65
N ALA A 113 -21.73 -8.81 5.33
CA ALA A 113 -21.24 -10.02 4.70
C ALA A 113 -19.75 -10.27 5.01
N LEU A 114 -18.90 -9.24 4.99
CA LEU A 114 -17.48 -9.35 5.35
C LEU A 114 -17.27 -9.69 6.84
N GLU A 115 -18.06 -9.09 7.74
CA GLU A 115 -18.05 -9.42 9.17
C GLU A 115 -18.49 -10.88 9.43
N GLY A 116 -19.50 -11.36 8.70
CA GLY A 116 -20.06 -12.70 8.83
C GLY A 116 -19.14 -13.83 8.33
N GLN A 117 -18.27 -13.55 7.36
CA GLN A 117 -17.35 -14.56 6.80
C GLN A 117 -16.41 -15.15 7.85
N THR A 118 -15.96 -14.36 8.84
CA THR A 118 -15.04 -14.83 9.89
C THR A 118 -15.66 -15.87 10.83
N LYS A 119 -16.99 -15.88 10.97
CA LYS A 119 -17.71 -16.86 11.81
C LYS A 119 -17.93 -18.20 11.11
N ASN A 120 -18.03 -18.19 9.78
CA ASN A 120 -18.35 -19.37 8.97
C ASN A 120 -17.12 -20.12 8.42
N GLN A 121 -15.90 -19.55 8.49
CA GLN A 121 -14.69 -20.26 8.04
C GLN A 121 -14.38 -21.53 8.85
N LYS A 122 -14.89 -21.67 10.09
CA LYS A 122 -14.79 -22.91 10.87
C LYS A 122 -15.72 -24.04 10.38
N ALA A 123 -16.69 -23.75 9.51
CA ALA A 123 -17.69 -24.73 9.05
C ALA A 123 -17.58 -25.07 7.55
N LYS A 124 -16.79 -24.32 6.76
CA LYS A 124 -16.75 -24.43 5.29
C LYS A 124 -15.68 -25.40 4.76
N VAL A 125 -15.63 -26.63 5.29
CA VAL A 125 -14.87 -27.73 4.67
C VAL A 125 -15.78 -28.70 3.90
N LYS A 126 -17.12 -28.60 4.00
CA LYS A 126 -18.02 -29.51 3.27
C LYS A 126 -19.32 -28.83 2.85
N LEU A 127 -19.32 -28.16 1.70
CA LEU A 127 -20.41 -28.18 0.71
C LEU A 127 -20.03 -27.28 -0.47
N LEU A 128 -19.59 -27.90 -1.55
CA LEU A 128 -19.57 -27.28 -2.86
C LEU A 128 -20.98 -27.43 -3.43
N ASP A 129 -21.67 -26.32 -3.66
CA ASP A 129 -22.61 -26.21 -4.77
C ASP A 129 -22.74 -24.75 -5.25
N ALA A 130 -22.27 -24.57 -6.48
CA ALA A 130 -22.70 -23.63 -7.53
C ALA A 130 -23.20 -22.21 -7.16
N GLU A 131 -22.29 -21.35 -6.76
CA GLU A 131 -22.12 -20.01 -7.34
C GLU A 131 -20.67 -19.64 -7.02
N GLU A 132 -19.83 -19.41 -8.04
CA GLU A 132 -18.39 -19.20 -7.89
C GLU A 132 -18.15 -17.83 -7.22
N ILE A 133 -18.45 -17.71 -5.91
CA ILE A 133 -18.21 -16.51 -5.12
C ILE A 133 -16.69 -16.33 -5.12
N PRO A 134 -16.17 -15.29 -5.80
CA PRO A 134 -14.73 -15.22 -5.97
C PRO A 134 -14.09 -14.95 -4.61
N ALA A 135 -12.95 -15.59 -4.32
CA ALA A 135 -12.34 -15.57 -2.99
C ALA A 135 -12.23 -14.14 -2.40
N PRO A 136 -12.48 -13.95 -1.10
CA PRO A 136 -12.47 -12.62 -0.52
C PRO A 136 -11.08 -11.98 -0.56
N ILE A 137 -11.02 -10.68 -0.80
CA ILE A 137 -9.78 -9.88 -0.76
C ILE A 137 -9.49 -9.44 0.68
N VAL A 138 -10.56 -9.21 1.44
CA VAL A 138 -10.52 -8.59 2.77
C VAL A 138 -11.43 -9.35 3.72
N HIS A 139 -11.05 -9.45 4.99
CA HIS A 139 -11.96 -9.84 6.08
C HIS A 139 -11.94 -8.79 7.19
N VAL A 140 -12.96 -8.80 8.05
CA VAL A 140 -13.05 -7.89 9.21
C VAL A 140 -12.69 -8.65 10.48
N GLU A 141 -11.56 -8.31 11.12
CA GLU A 141 -11.10 -8.87 12.39
C GLU A 141 -11.07 -7.77 13.47
N LYS A 142 -11.87 -7.91 14.54
CA LYS A 142 -11.85 -7.03 15.73
C LYS A 142 -11.80 -5.53 15.37
N ASP A 143 -12.73 -5.07 14.53
CA ASP A 143 -12.84 -3.67 14.06
C ASP A 143 -11.72 -3.20 13.11
N MET A 144 -11.02 -4.14 12.47
CA MET A 144 -10.05 -3.85 11.43
C MET A 144 -10.37 -4.62 10.16
N PHE A 145 -10.24 -3.96 9.03
CA PHE A 145 -10.11 -4.64 7.75
C PHE A 145 -8.70 -5.21 7.61
N VAL A 146 -8.62 -6.45 7.15
CA VAL A 146 -7.36 -7.19 6.99
C VAL A 146 -7.33 -7.81 5.59
N LEU A 147 -6.25 -7.56 4.85
CA LEU A 147 -5.99 -8.21 3.57
C LEU A 147 -5.73 -9.71 3.80
N VAL A 148 -6.39 -10.57 3.01
CA VAL A 148 -6.41 -12.03 3.21
C VAL A 148 -5.13 -12.71 2.74
N ASP A 149 -4.49 -12.16 1.70
CA ASP A 149 -3.34 -12.75 1.01
C ASP A 149 -2.19 -11.74 0.82
N ASP A 150 -1.13 -12.18 0.14
CA ASP A 150 -0.05 -11.30 -0.31
C ASP A 150 -0.61 -10.14 -1.13
N VAL A 151 -0.20 -8.92 -0.77
CA VAL A 151 -0.70 -7.68 -1.35
C VAL A 151 -0.47 -7.64 -2.87
N LEU A 152 0.64 -8.17 -3.37
CA LEU A 152 0.91 -8.20 -4.81
C LEU A 152 -0.09 -9.09 -5.54
N LEU A 153 -0.38 -10.27 -4.99
CA LEU A 153 -1.38 -11.19 -5.55
C LEU A 153 -2.78 -10.56 -5.54
N LEU A 154 -3.14 -9.87 -4.45
CA LEU A 154 -4.42 -9.16 -4.35
C LEU A 154 -4.53 -8.02 -5.35
N LEU A 155 -3.46 -7.27 -5.61
CA LEU A 155 -3.42 -6.18 -6.59
C LEU A 155 -3.55 -6.71 -8.02
N GLU A 156 -2.81 -7.76 -8.38
CA GLU A 156 -2.90 -8.40 -9.69
C GLU A 156 -4.32 -8.93 -9.93
N ARG A 157 -4.88 -9.60 -8.93
CA ARG A 157 -6.25 -10.10 -8.99
C ARG A 157 -7.27 -8.97 -9.15
N ALA A 158 -7.19 -7.92 -8.33
CA ALA A 158 -8.08 -6.77 -8.43
C ALA A 158 -7.97 -6.02 -9.77
N ALA A 159 -6.79 -6.06 -10.41
CA ALA A 159 -6.54 -5.45 -11.71
C ALA A 159 -7.06 -6.27 -12.89
N ILE A 160 -7.32 -7.57 -12.71
CA ILE A 160 -7.76 -8.48 -13.78
C ILE A 160 -9.26 -8.79 -13.64
N GLU A 161 -9.74 -9.05 -12.43
CA GLU A 161 -11.10 -9.54 -12.16
C GLU A 161 -12.14 -8.43 -12.40
N PRO A 162 -12.98 -8.53 -13.45
CA PRO A 162 -14.09 -7.59 -13.63
C PRO A 162 -15.19 -7.88 -12.61
N LEU A 163 -15.99 -6.87 -12.28
CA LEU A 163 -17.25 -7.12 -11.58
C LEU A 163 -18.12 -8.07 -12.42
N PRO A 164 -18.95 -8.92 -11.78
CA PRO A 164 -19.81 -9.85 -12.49
C PRO A 164 -20.60 -9.14 -13.61
N PRO A 165 -20.74 -9.78 -14.79
CA PRO A 165 -21.36 -9.15 -15.94
C PRO A 165 -22.79 -8.72 -15.61
N LYS A 166 -23.22 -7.61 -16.25
CA LYS A 166 -24.65 -7.28 -16.30
C LYS A 166 -25.33 -8.51 -16.94
N GLU A 167 -26.19 -9.22 -16.22
CA GLU A 167 -27.16 -10.05 -16.92
C GLU A 167 -28.06 -9.07 -17.68
N GLU A 168 -27.85 -8.97 -19.00
CA GLU A 168 -28.91 -8.53 -19.90
C GLU A 168 -30.08 -9.46 -19.65
N LYS A 169 -31.25 -8.86 -19.36
CA LYS A 169 -32.50 -9.56 -19.14
C LYS A 169 -32.61 -10.72 -20.13
N CYS A 170 -32.62 -11.94 -19.61
CA CYS A 170 -33.02 -13.09 -20.41
C CYS A 170 -34.34 -12.73 -21.12
N PRO A 171 -34.47 -12.96 -22.44
CA PRO A 171 -35.74 -12.73 -23.12
C PRO A 171 -36.79 -13.52 -22.36
N GLN A 172 -37.74 -12.81 -21.80
CA GLN A 172 -38.88 -13.38 -21.09
C GLN A 172 -39.76 -14.06 -22.16
N ASN A 173 -39.37 -15.28 -22.54
CA ASN A 173 -40.14 -16.09 -23.45
C ASN A 173 -41.44 -16.44 -22.72
N ARG A 174 -42.50 -15.74 -23.14
CA ARG A 174 -43.88 -16.14 -22.89
C ARG A 174 -44.07 -17.51 -23.53
N THR A 175 -44.08 -18.54 -22.72
CA THR A 175 -44.92 -19.71 -23.00
C THR A 175 -45.81 -19.91 -21.80
N LYS A 176 -47.08 -19.63 -22.04
CA LYS A 176 -48.23 -19.83 -21.18
C LYS A 176 -48.35 -21.33 -20.95
N ASP A 177 -48.26 -21.80 -19.71
CA ASP A 177 -49.20 -22.76 -19.14
C ASP A 177 -48.97 -22.94 -17.63
N GLY A 178 -50.08 -22.82 -16.88
CA GLY A 178 -50.38 -23.55 -15.66
C GLY A 178 -49.48 -23.37 -14.43
N ASP A 179 -49.93 -22.50 -13.51
CA ASP A 179 -49.86 -22.72 -12.06
C ASP A 179 -48.47 -22.84 -11.38
N SER A 180 -47.84 -21.69 -11.06
CA SER A 180 -46.83 -21.56 -9.99
C SER A 180 -46.44 -20.08 -9.74
N GLY A 181 -47.45 -19.21 -9.60
CA GLY A 181 -47.29 -17.75 -9.64
C GLY A 181 -46.53 -17.08 -8.49
N GLU A 182 -46.15 -17.79 -7.42
CA GLU A 182 -45.47 -17.20 -6.25
C GLU A 182 -43.95 -17.47 -6.17
N ASP A 183 -43.47 -18.58 -6.73
CA ASP A 183 -42.06 -19.00 -6.53
C ASP A 183 -41.08 -18.20 -7.40
N PHE A 184 -41.41 -17.93 -8.67
CA PHE A 184 -40.56 -17.15 -9.57
C PHE A 184 -40.30 -15.71 -9.09
N ASN A 185 -41.29 -15.12 -8.41
CA ASN A 185 -41.16 -13.75 -7.90
C ASN A 185 -40.21 -13.74 -6.70
N LYS A 186 -40.40 -14.66 -5.73
CA LYS A 186 -39.58 -14.76 -4.52
C LYS A 186 -38.10 -15.03 -4.84
N ASP A 187 -37.83 -15.92 -5.78
CA ASP A 187 -36.46 -16.24 -6.20
C ASP A 187 -35.78 -15.06 -6.91
N SER A 188 -36.52 -14.29 -7.73
CA SER A 188 -35.99 -13.09 -8.39
C SER A 188 -35.64 -11.98 -7.39
N ILE A 189 -36.46 -11.81 -6.35
CA ILE A 189 -36.24 -10.83 -5.28
C ILE A 189 -35.01 -11.19 -4.46
N GLU A 190 -34.90 -12.46 -4.08
CA GLU A 190 -33.76 -12.93 -3.30
C GLU A 190 -32.45 -12.80 -4.10
N ARG A 191 -32.51 -13.05 -5.42
CA ARG A 191 -31.40 -12.83 -6.35
C ARG A 191 -30.96 -11.36 -6.36
N ASP A 192 -31.90 -10.42 -6.49
CA ASP A 192 -31.58 -8.99 -6.56
C ASP A 192 -31.01 -8.45 -5.23
N GLU A 193 -31.52 -8.91 -4.09
CA GLU A 193 -30.96 -8.57 -2.76
C GLU A 193 -29.56 -9.18 -2.55
N ARG A 194 -29.34 -10.42 -3.02
CA ARG A 194 -28.01 -11.05 -3.02
C ARG A 194 -27.03 -10.27 -3.89
N ARG A 195 -27.46 -9.84 -5.09
CA ARG A 195 -26.67 -8.98 -5.98
C ARG A 195 -26.30 -7.65 -5.36
N LEU A 196 -27.27 -6.98 -4.72
CA LEU A 196 -27.02 -5.72 -4.02
C LEU A 196 -25.99 -5.89 -2.90
N THR A 197 -26.05 -7.00 -2.17
CA THR A 197 -25.08 -7.34 -1.12
C THR A 197 -23.68 -7.61 -1.69
N GLU A 198 -23.58 -8.40 -2.76
CA GLU A 198 -22.31 -8.72 -3.42
C GLU A 198 -21.65 -7.48 -4.03
N LEU A 199 -22.44 -6.60 -4.65
CA LEU A 199 -21.94 -5.35 -5.22
C LEU A 199 -21.32 -4.46 -4.15
N GLY A 200 -21.99 -4.31 -3.01
CA GLY A 200 -21.47 -3.55 -1.88
C GLY A 200 -20.21 -4.18 -1.28
N ARG A 201 -20.21 -5.51 -1.14
CA ARG A 201 -19.05 -6.29 -0.66
C ARG A 201 -17.83 -6.05 -1.55
N ARG A 202 -17.99 -6.20 -2.87
CA ARG A 202 -16.92 -5.98 -3.85
C ARG A 202 -16.42 -4.54 -3.87
N THR A 203 -17.34 -3.58 -3.78
CA THR A 203 -17.02 -2.16 -3.71
C THR A 203 -16.12 -1.86 -2.52
N LEU A 204 -16.47 -2.39 -1.34
CA LEU A 204 -15.67 -2.23 -0.12
C LEU A 204 -14.31 -2.93 -0.22
N GLU A 205 -14.24 -4.15 -0.75
CA GLU A 205 -12.99 -4.88 -0.91
C GLU A 205 -11.97 -4.11 -1.76
N ILE A 206 -12.40 -3.63 -2.93
CA ILE A 206 -11.53 -2.87 -3.84
C ILE A 206 -11.13 -1.53 -3.20
N PHE A 207 -12.06 -0.87 -2.51
CA PHE A 207 -11.76 0.38 -1.83
C PHE A 207 -10.73 0.20 -0.70
N VAL A 208 -10.91 -0.80 0.15
CA VAL A 208 -9.98 -1.13 1.23
C VAL A 208 -8.60 -1.47 0.67
N LEU A 209 -8.53 -2.32 -0.36
CA LEU A 209 -7.27 -2.67 -1.00
C LEU A 209 -6.55 -1.42 -1.53
N ALA A 210 -7.26 -0.57 -2.27
CA ALA A 210 -6.70 0.68 -2.78
C ALA A 210 -6.26 1.62 -1.65
N HIS A 211 -7.05 1.73 -0.58
CA HIS A 211 -6.73 2.58 0.56
C HIS A 211 -5.48 2.13 1.30
N ILE A 212 -5.40 0.84 1.66
CA ILE A 212 -4.25 0.27 2.38
C ILE A 212 -2.98 0.38 1.53
N PHE A 213 -3.10 0.09 0.23
CA PHE A 213 -1.97 0.21 -0.69
C PHE A 213 -1.45 1.65 -0.75
N SER A 214 -2.29 2.61 -1.13
CA SER A 214 -1.82 3.98 -1.39
C SER A 214 -1.45 4.75 -0.11
N ASN A 215 -2.16 4.56 1.00
CA ASN A 215 -1.93 5.39 2.20
C ASN A 215 -0.94 4.77 3.19
N LYS A 216 -0.64 3.47 3.08
CA LYS A 216 0.30 2.80 4.01
C LYS A 216 1.49 2.22 3.27
N ILE A 217 1.23 1.28 2.38
CA ILE A 217 2.29 0.46 1.78
C ILE A 217 3.15 1.30 0.84
N GLU A 218 2.52 2.07 -0.03
CA GLU A 218 3.20 2.97 -0.97
C GLU A 218 3.99 4.05 -0.23
N VAL A 219 3.37 4.71 0.76
CA VAL A 219 4.04 5.72 1.60
C VAL A 219 5.27 5.13 2.30
N ALA A 220 5.11 4.01 3.01
CA ALA A 220 6.20 3.37 3.74
C ALA A 220 7.33 2.89 2.81
N TYR A 221 6.98 2.47 1.58
CA TYR A 221 7.98 2.10 0.57
C TYR A 221 8.77 3.32 0.09
N GLN A 222 8.11 4.43 -0.24
CA GLN A 222 8.79 5.66 -0.65
C GLN A 222 9.70 6.19 0.46
N GLU A 223 9.23 6.17 1.71
CA GLU A 223 10.02 6.55 2.88
C GLU A 223 11.25 5.67 3.04
N ALA A 224 11.12 4.33 2.94
CA ALA A 224 12.24 3.41 3.04
C ALA A 224 13.28 3.61 1.93
N VAL A 225 12.83 3.93 0.71
CA VAL A 225 13.72 4.25 -0.41
C VAL A 225 14.44 5.57 -0.18
N ALA A 226 13.73 6.60 0.27
CA ALA A 226 14.32 7.91 0.58
C ALA A 226 15.36 7.81 1.71
N LEU A 227 15.02 7.09 2.79
CA LEU A 227 15.92 6.85 3.92
C LEU A 227 17.20 6.15 3.46
N LYS A 228 17.09 5.07 2.68
CA LYS A 228 18.26 4.34 2.18
C LYS A 228 19.18 5.20 1.32
N ARG A 229 18.60 6.08 0.49
CA ARG A 229 19.36 7.03 -0.33
C ARG A 229 20.08 8.06 0.55
N GLN A 230 19.44 8.52 1.62
CA GLN A 230 20.05 9.44 2.59
C GLN A 230 21.21 8.78 3.34
N GLU A 231 21.06 7.52 3.76
CA GLU A 231 22.14 6.74 4.41
C GLU A 231 23.36 6.54 3.49
N GLU A 232 23.13 6.37 2.18
CA GLU A 232 24.21 6.26 1.19
C GLU A 232 24.98 7.57 1.04
N LEU A 233 24.27 8.70 0.98
CA LEU A 233 24.90 10.02 0.94
C LEU A 233 25.72 10.33 2.20
N ILE A 234 25.19 9.99 3.38
CA ILE A 234 25.92 10.14 4.65
C ILE A 234 27.21 9.31 4.64
N ARG A 235 27.13 8.05 4.18
CA ARG A 235 28.30 7.17 4.13
C ARG A 235 29.39 7.69 3.18
N GLU A 236 28.99 8.27 2.04
CA GLU A 236 29.91 8.91 1.09
C GLU A 236 30.57 10.16 1.70
N GLU A 237 29.80 10.99 2.39
CA GLU A 237 30.30 12.19 3.07
C GLU A 237 31.27 11.83 4.21
N GLU A 238 30.92 10.84 5.05
CA GLU A 238 31.80 10.34 6.11
C GLU A 238 33.11 9.79 5.55
N ALA A 239 33.06 9.04 4.45
CA ALA A 239 34.25 8.51 3.78
C ALA A 239 35.11 9.63 3.19
N ALA A 240 34.50 10.65 2.58
CA ALA A 240 35.21 11.81 2.05
C ALA A 240 35.85 12.64 3.16
N TRP A 241 35.13 12.86 4.27
CA TRP A 241 35.65 13.57 5.43
C TRP A 241 36.83 12.84 6.07
N GLN A 242 36.72 11.51 6.20
CA GLN A 242 37.82 10.69 6.71
C GLN A 242 39.05 10.77 5.78
N ALA A 243 38.84 10.68 4.46
CA ALA A 243 39.93 10.81 3.50
C ALA A 243 40.59 12.21 3.53
N GLU A 244 39.81 13.28 3.71
CA GLU A 244 40.34 14.64 3.85
C GLU A 244 41.14 14.79 5.16
N SER A 245 40.63 14.27 6.26
CA SER A 245 41.30 14.25 7.57
C SER A 245 42.64 13.51 7.48
N ASP A 246 42.66 12.33 6.88
CA ASP A 246 43.88 11.53 6.66
C ASP A 246 44.90 12.28 5.78
N GLN A 247 44.44 12.97 4.73
CA GLN A 247 45.32 13.81 3.90
C GLN A 247 45.90 14.99 4.69
N LYS A 248 45.10 15.66 5.52
CA LYS A 248 45.56 16.76 6.39
C LYS A 248 46.58 16.26 7.41
N ALA A 249 46.34 15.10 8.03
CA ALA A 249 47.28 14.47 8.95
C ALA A 249 48.62 14.12 8.28
N LYS A 250 48.58 13.53 7.07
CA LYS A 250 49.79 13.24 6.27
C LYS A 250 50.59 14.51 5.97
N ARG A 251 49.92 15.57 5.48
CA ARG A 251 50.54 16.89 5.20
C ARG A 251 51.14 17.54 6.46
N GLY A 252 50.47 17.40 7.60
CA GLY A 252 50.97 17.86 8.90
C GLY A 252 52.29 17.16 9.28
N SER A 253 52.33 15.83 9.20
CA SER A 253 53.54 15.06 9.53
C SER A 253 54.71 15.39 8.59
N GLU A 254 54.46 15.62 7.31
CA GLU A 254 55.51 15.99 6.35
C GLU A 254 56.07 17.39 6.61
N ARG A 255 55.20 18.36 6.96
CA ARG A 255 55.65 19.70 7.34
C ARG A 255 56.54 19.63 8.58
N GLU A 256 56.16 18.83 9.58
CA GLU A 256 56.93 18.66 10.81
C GLU A 256 58.29 17.99 10.58
N LYS A 257 58.36 16.97 9.71
CA LYS A 257 59.62 16.36 9.28
C LYS A 257 60.53 17.35 8.56
N LYS A 258 59.96 18.20 7.69
CA LYS A 258 60.71 19.26 6.98
C LYS A 258 61.25 20.33 7.92
N SER A 259 60.46 20.78 8.91
CA SER A 259 60.93 21.77 9.89
C SER A 259 62.02 21.20 10.80
N LYS A 260 61.90 19.94 11.27
CA LYS A 260 62.96 19.24 12.02
C LYS A 260 64.26 19.13 11.21
N LYS A 261 64.18 18.80 9.92
CA LYS A 261 65.37 18.73 9.03
C LYS A 261 66.04 20.09 8.85
N LYS A 262 65.27 21.17 8.66
CA LYS A 262 65.81 22.53 8.56
C LYS A 262 66.48 22.98 9.87
N GLN A 263 65.89 22.66 11.01
CA GLN A 263 66.44 23.00 12.32
C GLN A 263 67.79 22.31 12.55
N PHE A 264 67.89 21.02 12.19
CA PHE A 264 69.14 20.26 12.28
C PHE A 264 70.23 20.80 11.34
N GLN A 265 69.87 21.17 10.10
CA GLN A 265 70.80 21.80 9.15
C GLN A 265 71.29 23.17 9.63
N GLY A 266 70.42 23.98 10.25
CA GLY A 266 70.81 25.25 10.85
C GLY A 266 71.84 25.05 11.97
N ILE A 267 71.58 24.13 12.90
CA ILE A 267 72.49 23.83 14.02
C ILE A 267 73.85 23.35 13.53
N PHE A 268 73.89 22.46 12.52
CA PHE A 268 75.14 21.97 11.96
C PHE A 268 75.92 23.05 11.20
N GLY A 269 75.20 24.00 10.56
CA GLY A 269 75.81 25.18 9.93
C GLY A 269 76.47 26.09 10.96
N TYR A 270 75.79 26.40 12.06
CA TYR A 270 76.35 27.20 13.16
C TYR A 270 77.58 26.53 13.80
N LEU A 271 77.52 25.23 14.09
CA LEU A 271 78.65 24.47 14.64
C LEU A 271 79.86 24.43 13.68
N ASN A 272 79.64 24.34 12.37
CA ASN A 272 80.72 24.39 11.39
C ASN A 272 81.36 25.78 11.33
N VAL A 273 80.56 26.85 11.35
CA VAL A 273 81.11 28.22 11.36
C VAL A 273 81.94 28.46 12.63
N ASP A 274 81.43 28.08 13.81
CA ASP A 274 82.16 28.17 15.07
C ASP A 274 83.44 27.32 15.07
N PHE A 275 83.41 26.12 14.50
CA PHE A 275 84.60 25.27 14.37
C PHE A 275 85.62 25.82 13.38
N THR A 276 85.16 26.41 12.27
CA THR A 276 86.04 26.98 11.25
C THR A 276 86.70 28.26 11.76
N ASP A 277 85.95 29.11 12.47
CA ASP A 277 86.47 30.31 13.13
C ASP A 277 87.44 29.96 14.27
N ALA A 278 87.16 28.92 15.06
CA ALA A 278 88.07 28.43 16.09
C ALA A 278 89.37 27.86 15.51
N MET A 279 89.30 27.14 14.39
CA MET A 279 90.48 26.62 13.68
C MET A 279 91.30 27.73 13.02
N HIS A 280 90.64 28.78 12.51
CA HIS A 280 91.32 29.96 11.98
C HIS A 280 92.06 30.76 13.07
N PHE A 281 91.52 30.77 14.30
CA PHE A 281 92.14 31.37 15.47
C PHE A 281 93.31 30.55 16.06
N LEU A 282 93.27 29.21 15.92
CA LEU A 282 94.30 28.30 16.43
C LEU A 282 95.43 27.99 15.43
N ALA A 283 95.20 28.16 14.12
CA ALA A 283 96.19 27.91 13.07
C ALA A 283 97.54 28.65 13.25
N PRO A 284 97.60 29.88 13.80
CA PRO A 284 98.88 30.56 14.05
C PRO A 284 99.66 30.00 15.26
N LEU A 285 99.04 29.21 16.14
CA LEU A 285 99.66 28.73 17.39
C LEU A 285 100.35 27.36 17.26
N LEU A 286 100.14 26.64 16.15
CA LEU A 286 100.74 25.32 15.88
C LEU A 286 101.92 25.38 14.90
N ALA A 287 102.33 26.57 14.46
CA ALA A 287 103.37 26.78 13.45
C ALA A 287 104.76 27.16 14.02
N ASN A 288 105.03 26.90 15.30
CA ASN A 288 106.34 27.08 15.92
C ASN A 288 107.00 25.73 16.24
#